data_AF-A0A3A8JV91-F1
#
_entry.id   AF-A0A3A8JV91-F1
#
_cell.length_a   1.000
_cell.length_b   1.000
_cell.length_c   1.000
_cell.angle_alpha   90.00
_cell.angle_beta   90.00
_cell.angle_gamma   90.00
#
_symmetry.space_group_name_H-M   'P 1'
#
loop_
_entity.id
_entity.type
_entity.pdbx_description
1 polymer ?
#
loop_
_entity_poly.entity_id
_entity_poly.type
_entity_poly.pdbx_seq_one_letter_code
_entity_poly.pdbx_strand_id
1 'polypeptide(L)'
;MLLTELKRAVVLRPAEPGARLALAEALFQERDFRGAAEHARRALDLGGGEAARRLLCGAWARDGRQVEARKLLEECVRQSPQDASPRAELVALLEEHRPDDALLHALELTVATPGDLEAWRAVARLCERTNRPAVALPALRRARALAPEDPRLAESVLGARAALGLPATTAMLDAPPVEQAAQALALPTARAALTQAGLMAVAEALGRGALPDAKRQLVVASAAARASAAAALLRAELLGLEGRPSAQVEAAWRAALGMPGAPGAAALRLGDHLLEAARSAGPALDEAQALYARAAANGEGPVAAGREAELAERRRVLARDLSAVGRVGVLGWHPQGGHVSPLEAVAVPGRGVLRCSGRVGPEGQEAADVAFSVLRARAPALGLGELVARYDLHLHYTDTEVGKDGLSSGLALSLAGLSAYSQRPLPARLAATGEVTLSGEVRPVGGVHEKLVAAYLEGIRCVLYPRRNLQDVAALPPEVSGRLRLIAVDTLDEAWRAVRAAADAPGETRR
;
A
#
# COMPACT_ATOMS: atom_id res chain seq x y z
N MET A 1 -0.67 -20.84 47.26
CA MET A 1 0.59 -21.53 47.60
C MET A 1 1.73 -21.11 46.68
N LEU A 2 1.52 -21.14 45.36
CA LEU A 2 2.49 -20.75 44.33
C LEU A 2 3.09 -19.33 44.50
N LEU A 3 2.26 -18.30 44.75
CA LEU A 3 2.74 -16.90 44.82
C LEU A 3 3.70 -16.66 46.01
N THR A 4 3.44 -17.30 47.15
CA THR A 4 4.29 -17.20 48.35
C THR A 4 5.66 -17.81 48.11
N GLU A 5 5.71 -18.94 47.39
CA GLU A 5 6.96 -19.61 47.01
C GLU A 5 7.76 -18.76 46.00
N LEU A 6 7.08 -18.16 45.02
CA LEU A 6 7.70 -17.25 44.05
C LEU A 6 8.24 -15.97 44.71
N LYS A 7 7.50 -15.38 45.65
CA LYS A 7 7.98 -14.25 46.47
C LYS A 7 9.23 -14.63 47.26
N ARG A 8 9.24 -15.82 47.89
CA ARG A 8 10.42 -16.34 48.60
C ARG A 8 11.59 -16.58 47.65
N ALA A 9 11.35 -17.08 46.44
CA ALA A 9 12.39 -17.29 45.44
C ALA A 9 13.07 -15.97 45.02
N VAL A 10 12.31 -14.89 44.85
CA VAL A 10 12.86 -13.55 44.55
C VAL A 10 13.69 -13.00 45.71
N VAL A 11 13.29 -13.24 46.96
CA VAL A 11 14.07 -12.85 48.15
C VAL A 11 15.39 -13.63 48.23
N LEU A 12 15.35 -14.93 47.95
CA LEU A 12 16.56 -15.79 48.00
C LEU A 12 17.51 -15.52 46.83
N ARG A 13 16.99 -15.14 45.66
CA ARG A 13 17.77 -14.94 44.42
C ARG A 13 17.41 -13.60 43.76
N PRO A 14 17.76 -12.46 44.38
CA PRO A 14 17.36 -11.12 43.91
C PRO A 14 18.15 -10.63 42.69
N ALA A 15 19.18 -11.32 42.23
CA ALA A 15 19.91 -10.97 41.01
C ALA A 15 19.50 -11.85 39.81
N GLU A 16 18.61 -12.82 40.00
CA GLU A 16 18.23 -13.76 38.95
C GLU A 16 16.99 -13.26 38.19
N PRO A 17 17.09 -13.03 36.86
CA PRO A 17 15.96 -12.52 36.07
C PRO A 17 14.79 -13.53 36.04
N GLY A 18 15.08 -14.84 35.98
CA GLY A 18 14.06 -15.89 35.91
C GLY A 18 13.13 -15.93 37.11
N ALA A 19 13.66 -15.76 38.34
CA ALA A 19 12.85 -15.72 39.55
C ALA A 19 11.88 -14.52 39.56
N ARG A 20 12.35 -13.36 39.06
CA ARG A 20 11.51 -12.16 38.94
C ARG A 20 10.47 -12.29 37.83
N LEU A 21 10.84 -12.88 36.70
CA LEU A 21 9.92 -13.11 35.60
C LEU A 21 8.78 -14.05 36.01
N ALA A 22 9.09 -15.17 36.65
CA ALA A 22 8.07 -16.12 37.13
C ALA A 22 7.10 -15.48 38.15
N LEU A 23 7.61 -14.64 39.05
CA LEU A 23 6.75 -13.87 39.97
C LEU A 23 5.89 -12.86 39.22
N ALA A 24 6.46 -12.13 38.25
CA ALA A 24 5.73 -11.18 37.44
C ALA A 24 4.60 -11.87 36.65
N GLU A 25 4.85 -13.05 36.07
CA GLU A 25 3.84 -13.83 35.35
C GLU A 25 2.70 -14.25 36.28
N ALA A 26 3.02 -14.74 37.48
CA ALA A 26 2.00 -15.11 38.46
C ALA A 26 1.14 -13.91 38.89
N LEU A 27 1.76 -12.75 39.16
CA LEU A 27 1.03 -11.51 39.50
C LEU A 27 0.15 -11.04 38.35
N PHE A 28 0.63 -11.19 37.11
CA PHE A 28 -0.14 -10.85 35.93
C PHE A 28 -1.41 -11.71 35.79
N GLN A 29 -1.32 -13.01 36.07
CA GLN A 29 -2.49 -13.91 36.07
C GLN A 29 -3.49 -13.56 37.19
N GLU A 30 -3.00 -13.11 38.35
CA GLU A 30 -3.82 -12.61 39.46
C GLU A 30 -4.39 -11.19 39.22
N ARG A 31 -4.14 -10.61 38.02
CA ARG A 31 -4.55 -9.25 37.62
C ARG A 31 -3.92 -8.13 38.45
N ASP A 32 -2.85 -8.41 39.18
CA ASP A 32 -2.01 -7.38 39.81
C ASP A 32 -0.99 -6.86 38.78
N PHE A 33 -1.48 -6.02 37.85
CA PHE A 33 -0.66 -5.51 36.75
C PHE A 33 0.45 -4.57 37.21
N ARG A 34 0.22 -3.84 38.30
CA ARG A 34 1.23 -2.95 38.87
C ARG A 34 2.39 -3.74 39.47
N GLY A 35 2.09 -4.75 40.29
CA GLY A 35 3.11 -5.65 40.84
C GLY A 35 3.83 -6.43 39.74
N ALA A 36 3.07 -6.93 38.73
CA ALA A 36 3.66 -7.60 37.58
C ALA A 36 4.64 -6.69 36.81
N ALA A 37 4.27 -5.43 36.56
CA ALA A 37 5.12 -4.46 35.88
C ALA A 37 6.41 -4.14 36.66
N GLU A 38 6.33 -3.98 37.98
CA GLU A 38 7.51 -3.73 38.82
C GLU A 38 8.53 -4.88 38.73
N HIS A 39 8.05 -6.11 38.87
CA HIS A 39 8.91 -7.29 38.79
C HIS A 39 9.41 -7.57 37.37
N ALA A 40 8.58 -7.35 36.34
CA ALA A 40 8.96 -7.50 34.94
C ALA A 40 10.01 -6.45 34.52
N ARG A 41 9.86 -5.19 34.93
CA ARG A 41 10.87 -4.14 34.73
C ARG A 41 12.19 -4.56 35.35
N ARG A 42 12.16 -5.01 36.59
CA ARG A 42 13.39 -5.40 37.28
C ARG A 42 14.01 -6.68 36.70
N ALA A 43 13.21 -7.59 36.13
CA ALA A 43 13.70 -8.71 35.35
C ALA A 43 14.37 -8.25 34.04
N LEU A 44 13.80 -7.26 33.36
CA LEU A 44 14.36 -6.67 32.14
C LEU A 44 15.71 -5.99 32.42
N ASP A 45 15.82 -5.20 33.49
CA ASP A 45 17.08 -4.56 33.92
C ASP A 45 18.20 -5.57 34.21
N LEU A 46 17.83 -6.80 34.59
CA LEU A 46 18.76 -7.91 34.83
C LEU A 46 19.09 -8.75 33.58
N GLY A 47 18.62 -8.34 32.39
CA GLY A 47 18.83 -9.10 31.16
C GLY A 47 17.80 -10.22 30.93
N GLY A 48 16.59 -10.10 31.47
CA GLY A 48 15.47 -11.02 31.22
C GLY A 48 14.93 -11.02 29.77
N GLY A 49 15.51 -10.19 28.89
CA GLY A 49 15.30 -10.22 27.44
C GLY A 49 13.86 -9.94 27.00
N GLU A 50 13.47 -10.58 25.89
CA GLU A 50 12.16 -10.43 25.25
C GLU A 50 11.00 -10.79 26.18
N ALA A 51 11.11 -11.90 26.93
CA ALA A 51 10.02 -12.36 27.80
C ALA A 51 9.68 -11.32 28.90
N ALA A 52 10.71 -10.72 29.51
CA ALA A 52 10.51 -9.65 30.49
C ALA A 52 9.93 -8.37 29.87
N ARG A 53 10.38 -7.99 28.67
CA ARG A 53 9.86 -6.82 27.94
C ARG A 53 8.40 -7.01 27.57
N ARG A 54 8.04 -8.16 26.99
CA ARG A 54 6.67 -8.48 26.57
C ARG A 54 5.71 -8.48 27.75
N LEU A 55 6.11 -9.09 28.87
CA LEU A 55 5.30 -9.11 30.08
C LEU A 55 5.14 -7.71 30.67
N LEU A 56 6.21 -6.91 30.71
CA LEU A 56 6.16 -5.52 31.16
C LEU A 56 5.19 -4.68 30.32
N CYS A 57 5.31 -4.74 28.99
CA CYS A 57 4.43 -4.01 28.07
C CYS A 57 2.98 -4.46 28.22
N GLY A 58 2.75 -5.77 28.31
CA GLY A 58 1.41 -6.33 28.53
C GLY A 58 0.81 -5.91 29.87
N ALA A 59 1.62 -5.80 30.93
CA ALA A 59 1.18 -5.35 32.25
C ALA A 59 0.83 -3.87 32.24
N TRP A 60 1.70 -3.03 31.68
CA TRP A 60 1.43 -1.60 31.51
C TRP A 60 0.20 -1.31 30.66
N ALA A 61 0.00 -2.03 29.56
CA ALA A 61 -1.18 -1.86 28.73
C ALA A 61 -2.49 -2.09 29.52
N ARG A 62 -2.52 -3.11 30.39
CA ARG A 62 -3.66 -3.42 31.25
C ARG A 62 -3.81 -2.49 32.46
N ASP A 63 -2.71 -1.87 32.90
CA ASP A 63 -2.66 -0.83 33.94
C ASP A 63 -2.98 0.59 33.40
N GLY A 64 -3.31 0.73 32.12
CA GLY A 64 -3.60 2.02 31.48
C GLY A 64 -2.35 2.85 31.10
N ARG A 65 -1.15 2.28 31.27
CA ARG A 65 0.15 2.89 31.01
C ARG A 65 0.65 2.63 29.58
N GLN A 66 -0.24 2.83 28.60
CA GLN A 66 0.05 2.53 27.20
C GLN A 66 1.17 3.41 26.62
N VAL A 67 1.28 4.66 27.09
CA VAL A 67 2.30 5.59 26.62
C VAL A 67 3.70 5.12 27.00
N GLU A 68 3.88 4.59 28.21
CA GLU A 68 5.16 4.04 28.67
C GLU A 68 5.52 2.76 27.93
N ALA A 69 4.56 1.86 27.71
CA ALA A 69 4.76 0.65 26.90
C ALA A 69 5.20 1.01 25.47
N ARG A 70 4.51 1.97 24.84
CA ARG A 70 4.85 2.43 23.50
C ARG A 70 6.25 3.02 23.45
N LYS A 71 6.59 3.95 24.36
CA LYS A 71 7.92 4.59 24.40
C LYS A 71 9.05 3.58 24.58
N LEU A 72 8.86 2.58 25.44
CA LEU A 72 9.85 1.51 25.64
C LEU A 72 10.08 0.72 24.35
N LEU A 73 9.00 0.31 23.68
CA LEU A 73 9.09 -0.45 22.43
C LEU A 73 9.68 0.38 21.28
N GLU A 74 9.28 1.64 21.13
CA GLU A 74 9.86 2.58 20.16
C GLU A 74 11.36 2.77 20.38
N GLU A 75 11.80 2.83 21.63
CA GLU A 75 13.22 2.90 21.98
C GLU A 75 13.95 1.59 21.62
N CYS A 76 13.37 0.43 21.90
CA CYS A 76 13.94 -0.86 21.50
C CYS A 76 14.07 -1.00 19.98
N VAL A 77 13.04 -0.60 19.22
CA VAL A 77 13.08 -0.59 17.74
C VAL A 77 14.19 0.35 17.23
N ARG A 78 14.37 1.50 17.88
CA ARG A 78 15.40 2.48 17.49
C ARG A 78 16.82 1.98 17.76
N GLN A 79 17.02 1.31 18.89
CA GLN A 79 18.32 0.75 19.28
C GLN A 79 18.69 -0.48 18.44
N SER A 80 17.70 -1.29 18.08
CA SER A 80 17.89 -2.54 17.32
C SER A 80 16.90 -2.65 16.15
N PRO A 81 17.07 -1.90 15.05
CA PRO A 81 16.10 -1.87 13.95
C PRO A 81 15.89 -3.20 13.20
N GLN A 82 16.88 -4.09 13.30
CA GLN A 82 16.88 -5.43 12.71
C GLN A 82 16.15 -6.47 13.59
N ASP A 83 15.94 -6.17 14.87
CA ASP A 83 15.15 -7.03 15.75
C ASP A 83 13.66 -6.83 15.45
N ALA A 84 13.04 -7.88 14.93
CA ALA A 84 11.63 -7.90 14.56
C ALA A 84 10.69 -7.95 15.78
N SER A 85 11.17 -8.47 16.92
CA SER A 85 10.32 -8.74 18.10
C SER A 85 9.71 -7.47 18.71
N PRO A 86 10.47 -6.40 19.04
CA PRO A 86 9.90 -5.17 19.57
C PRO A 86 8.86 -4.54 18.63
N ARG A 87 9.07 -4.67 17.31
CA ARG A 87 8.15 -4.14 16.29
C ARG A 87 6.86 -4.95 16.25
N ALA A 88 6.93 -6.28 16.35
CA ALA A 88 5.74 -7.13 16.45
C ALA A 88 4.94 -6.86 17.74
N GLU A 89 5.62 -6.68 18.87
CA GLU A 89 4.99 -6.27 20.14
C GLU A 89 4.30 -4.90 20.02
N LEU A 90 4.92 -3.96 19.30
CA LEU A 90 4.37 -2.62 19.05
C LEU A 90 3.11 -2.67 18.17
N VAL A 91 3.09 -3.51 17.12
CA VAL A 91 1.90 -3.74 16.31
C VAL A 91 0.74 -4.21 17.18
N ALA A 92 0.96 -5.22 18.03
CA ALA A 92 -0.08 -5.75 18.91
C ALA A 92 -0.58 -4.71 19.93
N LEU A 93 0.30 -3.85 20.44
CA LEU A 93 -0.06 -2.78 21.37
C LEU A 93 -0.92 -1.69 20.70
N LEU A 94 -0.61 -1.36 19.44
CA LEU A 94 -1.22 -0.23 18.73
C LEU A 94 -2.47 -0.62 17.96
N GLU A 95 -2.65 -1.89 17.60
CA GLU A 95 -3.72 -2.37 16.73
C GLU A 95 -5.11 -1.91 17.17
N GLU A 96 -5.40 -1.85 18.48
CA GLU A 96 -6.71 -1.42 18.99
C GLU A 96 -6.96 0.08 18.88
N HIS A 97 -5.99 0.92 19.27
CA HIS A 97 -6.21 2.36 19.47
C HIS A 97 -5.56 3.27 18.42
N ARG A 98 -4.55 2.76 17.71
CA ARG A 98 -3.80 3.48 16.67
C ARG A 98 -3.53 2.57 15.47
N PRO A 99 -4.58 2.14 14.74
CA PRO A 99 -4.45 1.13 13.70
C PRO A 99 -3.57 1.61 12.52
N ASP A 100 -3.55 2.91 12.24
CA ASP A 100 -2.68 3.50 11.20
C ASP A 100 -1.18 3.34 11.55
N ASP A 101 -0.81 3.60 12.81
CA ASP A 101 0.56 3.40 13.27
C ASP A 101 0.93 1.93 13.37
N ALA A 102 -0.01 1.09 13.82
CA ALA A 102 0.17 -0.36 13.81
C ALA A 102 0.44 -0.86 12.38
N LEU A 103 -0.27 -0.32 11.38
CA LEU A 103 -0.09 -0.69 9.97
C LEU A 103 1.29 -0.28 9.46
N LEU A 104 1.81 0.89 9.84
CA LEU A 104 3.18 1.29 9.52
C LEU A 104 4.19 0.26 10.02
N HIS A 105 4.10 -0.10 11.30
CA HIS A 105 5.02 -1.07 11.90
C HIS A 105 4.84 -2.47 11.32
N ALA A 106 3.62 -2.88 10.98
CA ALA A 106 3.36 -4.16 10.33
C ALA A 106 3.96 -4.21 8.92
N LEU A 107 3.89 -3.12 8.14
CA LEU A 107 4.54 -3.04 6.84
C LEU A 107 6.07 -3.09 6.92
N GLU A 108 6.67 -2.40 7.89
CA GLU A 108 8.13 -2.49 8.09
C GLU A 108 8.55 -3.87 8.60
N LEU A 109 7.68 -4.56 9.36
CA LEU A 109 7.90 -5.94 9.77
C LEU A 109 7.92 -6.86 8.54
N THR A 110 6.99 -6.72 7.59
CA THR A 110 6.99 -7.56 6.38
C THR A 110 8.18 -7.31 5.46
N VAL A 111 8.77 -6.11 5.49
CA VAL A 111 10.04 -5.82 4.81
C VAL A 111 11.22 -6.50 5.51
N ALA A 112 11.26 -6.47 6.84
CA ALA A 112 12.33 -7.10 7.62
C ALA A 112 12.24 -8.64 7.60
N THR A 113 11.04 -9.19 7.63
CA THR A 113 10.75 -10.64 7.64
C THR A 113 9.77 -11.03 6.51
N PRO A 114 10.18 -11.02 5.22
CA PRO A 114 9.27 -11.28 4.09
C PRO A 114 8.65 -12.68 4.03
N GLY A 115 9.17 -13.62 4.82
CA GLY A 115 8.67 -14.99 4.98
C GLY A 115 7.76 -15.20 6.19
N ASP A 116 7.54 -14.18 7.02
CA ASP A 116 6.70 -14.29 8.21
C ASP A 116 5.21 -14.11 7.86
N LEU A 117 4.45 -15.20 7.91
CA LEU A 117 3.03 -15.21 7.61
C LEU A 117 2.22 -14.33 8.57
N GLU A 118 2.57 -14.28 9.85
CA GLU A 118 1.81 -13.51 10.84
C GLU A 118 1.96 -12.00 10.63
N ALA A 119 3.13 -11.55 10.17
CA ALA A 119 3.35 -10.16 9.77
C ALA A 119 2.42 -9.77 8.61
N TRP A 120 2.30 -10.61 7.57
CA TRP A 120 1.42 -10.35 6.43
C TRP A 120 -0.07 -10.40 6.83
N ARG A 121 -0.46 -11.33 7.71
CA ARG A 121 -1.82 -11.40 8.27
C ARG A 121 -2.15 -10.15 9.09
N ALA A 122 -1.19 -9.62 9.86
CA ALA A 122 -1.38 -8.38 10.62
C ALA A 122 -1.64 -7.19 9.69
N VAL A 123 -0.85 -7.04 8.60
CA VAL A 123 -1.11 -6.01 7.58
C VAL A 123 -2.51 -6.15 6.99
N ALA A 124 -2.92 -7.36 6.61
CA ALA A 124 -4.25 -7.60 6.04
C ALA A 124 -5.39 -7.17 7.00
N ARG A 125 -5.34 -7.63 8.26
CA ARG A 125 -6.34 -7.26 9.29
C ARG A 125 -6.39 -5.76 9.54
N LEU A 126 -5.24 -5.10 9.62
CA LEU A 126 -5.16 -3.65 9.85
C LEU A 126 -5.67 -2.85 8.64
N CYS A 127 -5.43 -3.32 7.42
CA CYS A 127 -5.98 -2.70 6.22
C CYS A 127 -7.50 -2.85 6.14
N GLU A 128 -8.07 -4.00 6.54
CA GLU A 128 -9.52 -4.18 6.63
C GLU A 128 -10.13 -3.20 7.64
N ARG A 129 -9.51 -3.05 8.82
CA ARG A 129 -9.95 -2.10 9.86
C ARG A 129 -9.86 -0.64 9.44
N THR A 130 -8.90 -0.30 8.59
CA THR A 130 -8.66 1.08 8.12
C THR A 130 -9.23 1.37 6.73
N ASN A 131 -10.01 0.43 6.17
CA ASN A 131 -10.58 0.50 4.82
C ASN A 131 -9.54 0.81 3.72
N ARG A 132 -8.42 0.09 3.70
CA ARG A 132 -7.33 0.27 2.73
C ARG A 132 -7.14 -0.97 1.83
N PRO A 133 -8.11 -1.28 0.93
CA PRO A 133 -8.06 -2.49 0.12
C PRO A 133 -6.88 -2.52 -0.86
N ALA A 134 -6.40 -1.35 -1.31
CA ALA A 134 -5.24 -1.23 -2.19
C ALA A 134 -3.92 -1.69 -1.53
N VAL A 135 -3.80 -1.50 -0.22
CA VAL A 135 -2.65 -1.98 0.57
C VAL A 135 -2.88 -3.42 1.03
N ALA A 136 -4.14 -3.79 1.32
CA ALA A 136 -4.53 -5.15 1.70
C ALA A 136 -4.21 -6.19 0.62
N LEU A 137 -4.58 -5.91 -0.63
CA LEU A 137 -4.53 -6.92 -1.71
C LEU A 137 -3.12 -7.48 -1.93
N PRO A 138 -2.04 -6.67 -2.09
CA PRO A 138 -0.68 -7.20 -2.18
C PRO A 138 -0.25 -8.00 -0.95
N ALA A 139 -0.62 -7.56 0.25
CA ALA A 139 -0.29 -8.27 1.50
C ALA A 139 -0.99 -9.63 1.60
N LEU A 140 -2.27 -9.67 1.22
CA LEU A 140 -3.08 -10.89 1.17
C LEU A 140 -2.57 -11.88 0.12
N ARG A 141 -2.19 -11.40 -1.08
CA ARG A 141 -1.52 -12.23 -2.10
C ARG A 141 -0.26 -12.87 -1.54
N ARG A 142 0.54 -12.11 -0.80
CA ARG A 142 1.78 -12.61 -0.20
C ARG A 142 1.52 -13.59 0.94
N ALA A 143 0.55 -13.32 1.81
CA ALA A 143 0.13 -14.24 2.86
C ALA A 143 -0.35 -15.57 2.27
N ARG A 144 -1.22 -15.53 1.24
CA ARG A 144 -1.72 -16.71 0.54
C ARG A 144 -0.60 -17.50 -0.14
N ALA A 145 0.42 -16.82 -0.67
CA ALA A 145 1.59 -17.50 -1.23
C ALA A 145 2.42 -18.25 -0.17
N LEU A 146 2.41 -17.79 1.09
CA LEU A 146 3.09 -18.45 2.21
C LEU A 146 2.26 -19.58 2.85
N ALA A 147 0.93 -19.46 2.82
CA ALA A 147 -0.01 -20.46 3.33
C ALA A 147 -1.12 -20.77 2.29
N PRO A 148 -0.78 -21.47 1.19
CA PRO A 148 -1.71 -21.74 0.09
C PRO A 148 -2.91 -22.61 0.49
N GLU A 149 -2.77 -23.39 1.56
CA GLU A 149 -3.80 -24.29 2.11
C GLU A 149 -4.86 -23.59 2.97
N ASP A 150 -4.69 -22.32 3.34
CA ASP A 150 -5.63 -21.58 4.18
C ASP A 150 -6.76 -20.97 3.34
N PRO A 151 -8.00 -21.51 3.39
CA PRO A 151 -9.11 -21.02 2.56
C PRO A 151 -9.53 -19.60 2.94
N ARG A 152 -9.28 -19.15 4.19
CA ARG A 152 -9.67 -17.82 4.64
C ARG A 152 -8.89 -16.74 3.91
N LEU A 153 -7.62 -16.99 3.59
CA LEU A 153 -6.80 -16.05 2.82
C LEU A 153 -7.33 -15.88 1.39
N ALA A 154 -7.83 -16.96 0.79
CA ALA A 154 -8.48 -16.88 -0.52
C ALA A 154 -9.75 -16.04 -0.48
N GLU A 155 -10.58 -16.19 0.55
CA GLU A 155 -11.78 -15.37 0.75
C GLU A 155 -11.44 -13.88 0.98
N SER A 156 -10.45 -13.58 1.85
CA SER A 156 -10.00 -12.21 2.10
C SER A 156 -9.45 -11.55 0.83
N VAL A 157 -8.70 -12.28 0.00
CA VAL A 157 -8.25 -11.80 -1.31
C VAL A 157 -9.44 -11.39 -2.17
N LEU A 158 -10.48 -12.25 -2.28
CA LEU A 158 -11.67 -11.95 -3.06
C LEU A 158 -12.42 -10.73 -2.52
N GLY A 159 -12.50 -10.59 -1.19
CA GLY A 159 -13.06 -9.41 -0.54
C GLY A 159 -12.31 -8.12 -0.88
N ALA A 160 -10.98 -8.13 -0.80
CA ALA A 160 -10.15 -6.97 -1.14
C ALA A 160 -10.27 -6.57 -2.62
N ARG A 161 -10.40 -7.56 -3.53
CA ARG A 161 -10.65 -7.29 -4.96
C ARG A 161 -12.00 -6.62 -5.20
N ALA A 162 -13.04 -7.15 -4.55
CA ALA A 162 -14.39 -6.60 -4.67
C ALA A 162 -14.44 -5.15 -4.18
N ALA A 163 -13.74 -4.83 -3.09
CA ALA A 163 -13.60 -3.47 -2.58
C ALA A 163 -12.86 -2.53 -3.55
N LEU A 164 -11.95 -3.05 -4.40
CA LEU A 164 -11.30 -2.30 -5.48
C LEU A 164 -12.11 -2.24 -6.77
N GLY A 165 -13.31 -2.85 -6.81
CA GLY A 165 -14.12 -2.97 -8.03
C GLY A 165 -13.49 -3.87 -9.10
N LEU A 166 -12.54 -4.73 -8.73
CA LEU A 166 -11.90 -5.64 -9.67
C LEU A 166 -12.79 -6.86 -9.96
N PRO A 167 -12.88 -7.34 -11.21
CA PRO A 167 -13.77 -8.45 -11.57
C PRO A 167 -13.28 -9.80 -11.02
N ALA A 168 -14.19 -10.77 -10.91
CA ALA A 168 -13.86 -12.12 -10.44
C ALA A 168 -12.92 -12.89 -11.39
N THR A 169 -12.93 -12.57 -12.68
CA THR A 169 -12.09 -13.20 -13.73
C THR A 169 -10.59 -12.97 -13.54
N THR A 170 -10.19 -12.07 -12.64
CA THR A 170 -8.77 -11.79 -12.37
C THR A 170 -8.16 -12.69 -11.26
N ALA A 171 -8.95 -13.60 -10.68
CA ALA A 171 -8.57 -14.46 -9.54
C ALA A 171 -7.26 -15.25 -9.73
N MET A 172 -6.88 -15.53 -10.98
CA MET A 172 -5.61 -16.18 -11.29
C MET A 172 -4.39 -15.38 -10.83
N LEU A 173 -4.38 -14.04 -10.90
CA LEU A 173 -3.23 -13.24 -10.40
C LEU A 173 -3.07 -13.32 -8.88
N ASP A 174 -4.14 -13.69 -8.18
CA ASP A 174 -4.14 -13.76 -6.73
C ASP A 174 -3.82 -15.16 -6.20
N ALA A 175 -3.59 -16.11 -7.10
CA ALA A 175 -3.22 -17.47 -6.78
C ALA A 175 -1.69 -17.59 -6.53
N PRO A 176 -1.25 -18.54 -5.70
CA PRO A 176 0.17 -18.88 -5.57
C PRO A 176 0.79 -19.28 -6.93
N PRO A 177 2.12 -19.10 -7.13
CA PRO A 177 2.76 -19.32 -8.44
C PRO A 177 2.48 -20.69 -9.08
N VAL A 178 2.44 -21.76 -8.29
CA VAL A 178 2.11 -23.11 -8.76
C VAL A 178 0.68 -23.20 -9.28
N GLU A 179 -0.27 -22.61 -8.57
CA GLU A 179 -1.68 -22.57 -8.96
C GLU A 179 -1.87 -21.68 -10.20
N GLN A 180 -1.13 -20.57 -10.32
CA GLN A 180 -1.13 -19.75 -11.53
C GLN A 180 -0.68 -20.56 -12.76
N ALA A 181 0.42 -21.30 -12.63
CA ALA A 181 0.91 -22.17 -13.70
C ALA A 181 -0.12 -23.26 -14.03
N ALA A 182 -0.72 -23.90 -13.02
CA ALA A 182 -1.76 -24.91 -13.22
C ALA A 182 -2.97 -24.35 -13.99
N GLN A 183 -3.48 -23.19 -13.58
CA GLN A 183 -4.62 -22.53 -14.22
C GLN A 183 -4.29 -22.14 -15.66
N ALA A 184 -3.10 -21.58 -15.91
CA ALA A 184 -2.65 -21.21 -17.25
C ALA A 184 -2.49 -22.43 -18.18
N LEU A 185 -2.00 -23.56 -17.67
CA LEU A 185 -1.85 -24.79 -18.45
C LEU A 185 -3.19 -25.51 -18.66
N ALA A 186 -4.19 -25.24 -17.84
CA ALA A 186 -5.55 -25.76 -17.97
C ALA A 186 -6.41 -24.99 -19.00
N LEU A 187 -5.95 -23.82 -19.44
CA LEU A 187 -6.66 -23.00 -20.43
C LEU A 187 -6.89 -23.77 -21.75
N PRO A 188 -8.02 -23.53 -22.47
CA PRO A 188 -8.42 -24.32 -23.64
C PRO A 188 -7.31 -24.49 -24.68
N THR A 189 -6.59 -23.41 -25.02
CA THR A 189 -5.55 -23.48 -26.05
C THR A 189 -4.27 -24.14 -25.57
N ALA A 190 -3.89 -23.92 -24.32
CA ALA A 190 -2.76 -24.60 -23.70
C ALA A 190 -3.03 -26.11 -23.62
N ARG A 191 -4.20 -26.51 -23.11
CA ARG A 191 -4.59 -27.91 -22.99
C ARG A 191 -4.62 -28.62 -24.35
N ALA A 192 -5.16 -27.97 -25.38
CA ALA A 192 -5.15 -28.54 -26.74
C ALA A 192 -3.71 -28.75 -27.25
N ALA A 193 -2.85 -27.74 -27.12
CA ALA A 193 -1.46 -27.81 -27.58
C ALA A 193 -0.64 -28.88 -26.81
N LEU A 194 -0.83 -28.95 -25.49
CA LEU A 194 -0.21 -29.97 -24.62
C LEU A 194 -0.68 -31.38 -24.97
N THR A 195 -1.96 -31.55 -25.30
CA THR A 195 -2.53 -32.85 -25.69
C THR A 195 -1.95 -33.32 -27.03
N GLN A 196 -1.90 -32.42 -28.02
CA GLN A 196 -1.30 -32.71 -29.33
C GLN A 196 0.19 -33.06 -29.24
N ALA A 197 0.92 -32.42 -28.32
CA ALA A 197 2.34 -32.69 -28.09
C ALA A 197 2.61 -33.91 -27.18
N GLY A 198 1.58 -34.51 -26.57
CA GLY A 198 1.74 -35.60 -25.60
C GLY A 198 2.41 -35.18 -24.29
N LEU A 199 2.20 -33.94 -23.84
CA LEU A 199 2.88 -33.33 -22.69
C LEU A 199 1.95 -33.05 -21.49
N MET A 200 0.73 -33.60 -21.49
CA MET A 200 -0.24 -33.39 -20.40
C MET A 200 0.30 -33.82 -19.02
N ALA A 201 1.04 -34.94 -18.96
CA ALA A 201 1.63 -35.41 -17.71
C ALA A 201 2.66 -34.42 -17.12
N VAL A 202 3.41 -33.71 -17.98
CA VAL A 202 4.35 -32.66 -17.56
C VAL A 202 3.59 -31.47 -16.97
N ALA A 203 2.50 -31.06 -17.63
CA ALA A 203 1.66 -29.97 -17.15
C ALA A 203 1.01 -30.28 -15.80
N GLU A 204 0.51 -31.50 -15.62
CA GLU A 204 -0.05 -31.96 -14.35
C GLU A 204 1.00 -32.03 -13.23
N ALA A 205 2.22 -32.48 -13.54
CA ALA A 205 3.33 -32.48 -12.59
C ALA A 205 3.69 -31.06 -12.15
N LEU A 206 3.79 -30.10 -13.08
CA LEU A 206 4.00 -28.69 -12.76
C LEU A 206 2.87 -28.11 -11.93
N GLY A 207 1.62 -28.40 -12.27
CA GLY A 207 0.44 -27.89 -11.56
C GLY A 207 0.32 -28.40 -10.11
N ARG A 208 0.98 -29.51 -9.77
CA ARG A 208 1.11 -30.00 -8.39
C ARG A 208 2.41 -29.55 -7.70
N GLY A 209 3.25 -28.76 -8.37
CA GLY A 209 4.54 -28.32 -7.86
C GLY A 209 5.63 -29.41 -7.88
N ALA A 210 5.41 -30.54 -8.55
CA ALA A 210 6.38 -31.64 -8.67
C ALA A 210 7.45 -31.32 -9.74
N LEU A 211 8.26 -30.27 -9.50
CA LEU A 211 9.23 -29.76 -10.46
C LEU A 211 10.26 -30.81 -10.94
N PRO A 212 10.82 -31.68 -10.06
CA PRO A 212 11.73 -32.74 -10.50
C PRO A 212 11.08 -33.73 -11.47
N ASP A 213 9.80 -34.04 -11.27
CA ASP A 213 9.05 -34.99 -12.10
C ASP A 213 8.76 -34.38 -13.47
N ALA A 214 8.29 -33.13 -13.49
CA ALA A 214 8.08 -32.36 -14.71
C ALA A 214 9.35 -32.27 -15.56
N LYS A 215 10.51 -31.98 -14.94
CA LYS A 215 11.82 -31.98 -15.61
C LYS A 215 12.13 -33.30 -16.27
N ARG A 216 12.07 -34.40 -15.51
CA ARG A 216 12.41 -35.73 -16.01
C ARG A 216 11.53 -36.11 -17.19
N GLN A 217 10.22 -35.89 -17.07
CA GLN A 217 9.26 -36.18 -18.14
C GLN A 217 9.49 -35.33 -19.40
N LEU A 218 9.86 -34.06 -19.24
CA LEU A 218 10.16 -33.19 -20.37
C LEU A 218 11.45 -33.59 -21.11
N VAL A 219 12.46 -34.10 -20.39
CA VAL A 219 13.72 -34.58 -20.99
C VAL A 219 13.50 -35.84 -21.85
N VAL A 220 12.67 -36.78 -21.37
CA VAL A 220 12.40 -38.04 -22.08
C VAL A 220 11.35 -37.91 -23.19
N ALA A 221 10.69 -36.75 -23.31
CA ALA A 221 9.73 -36.49 -24.38
C ALA A 221 10.39 -36.55 -25.77
N SER A 222 9.59 -36.89 -26.78
CA SER A 222 10.05 -36.99 -28.17
C SER A 222 10.70 -35.69 -28.64
N ALA A 223 11.63 -35.78 -29.61
CA ALA A 223 12.28 -34.58 -30.15
C ALA A 223 11.26 -33.57 -30.72
N ALA A 224 10.22 -34.07 -31.40
CA ALA A 224 9.12 -33.26 -31.90
C ALA A 224 8.34 -32.57 -30.77
N ALA A 225 8.00 -33.29 -29.70
CA ALA A 225 7.32 -32.71 -28.54
C ALA A 225 8.18 -31.64 -27.86
N ARG A 226 9.48 -31.89 -27.66
CA ARG A 226 10.41 -30.93 -27.04
C ARG A 226 10.61 -29.66 -27.86
N ALA A 227 10.48 -29.74 -29.18
CA ALA A 227 10.54 -28.60 -30.10
C ALA A 227 9.20 -27.87 -30.28
N SER A 228 8.12 -28.31 -29.60
CA SER A 228 6.81 -27.66 -29.71
C SER A 228 6.72 -26.36 -28.88
N ALA A 229 5.78 -25.49 -29.27
CA ALA A 229 5.44 -24.30 -28.49
C ALA A 229 4.91 -24.65 -27.08
N ALA A 230 4.21 -25.78 -26.94
CA ALA A 230 3.73 -26.28 -25.64
C ALA A 230 4.89 -26.64 -24.71
N ALA A 231 5.94 -27.30 -25.21
CA ALA A 231 7.15 -27.57 -24.43
C ALA A 231 7.90 -26.28 -24.07
N ALA A 232 7.90 -25.26 -24.94
CA ALA A 232 8.50 -23.97 -24.63
C ALA A 232 7.75 -23.25 -23.50
N LEU A 233 6.41 -23.27 -23.51
CA LEU A 233 5.59 -22.76 -22.40
C LEU A 233 5.90 -23.48 -21.08
N LEU A 234 5.94 -24.83 -21.09
CA LEU A 234 6.26 -25.63 -19.90
C LEU A 234 7.65 -25.29 -19.34
N ARG A 235 8.64 -25.05 -20.20
CA ARG A 235 9.99 -24.60 -19.76
C ARG A 235 9.94 -23.23 -19.11
N ALA A 236 9.18 -22.29 -19.67
CA ALA A 236 9.05 -20.96 -19.11
C ALA A 236 8.40 -20.99 -17.72
N GLU A 237 7.29 -21.72 -17.54
CA GLU A 237 6.66 -21.91 -16.23
C GLU A 237 7.60 -22.59 -15.23
N LEU A 238 8.32 -23.65 -15.66
CA LEU A 238 9.29 -24.33 -14.83
C LEU A 238 10.41 -23.38 -14.34
N LEU A 239 10.95 -22.53 -15.21
CA LEU A 239 11.96 -21.54 -14.82
C LEU A 239 11.41 -20.54 -13.80
N GLY A 240 10.16 -20.11 -13.96
CA GLY A 240 9.48 -19.23 -13.00
C GLY A 240 9.33 -19.90 -11.63
N LEU A 241 8.85 -21.15 -11.60
CA LEU A 241 8.64 -21.91 -10.37
C LEU A 241 9.95 -22.29 -9.65
N GLU A 242 11.06 -22.36 -10.37
CA GLU A 242 12.40 -22.54 -9.81
C GLU A 242 13.00 -21.26 -9.19
N GLY A 243 12.34 -20.11 -9.36
CA GLY A 243 12.87 -18.83 -8.89
C GLY A 243 14.07 -18.34 -9.71
N ARG A 244 14.13 -18.67 -11.01
CA ARG A 244 15.18 -18.18 -11.91
C ARG A 244 15.08 -16.65 -12.09
N PRO A 245 16.17 -15.96 -12.50
CA PRO A 245 16.14 -14.52 -12.69
C PRO A 245 15.03 -14.09 -13.66
N SER A 246 14.31 -13.03 -13.30
CA SER A 246 13.16 -12.49 -14.03
C SER A 246 13.40 -12.36 -15.55
N ALA A 247 14.54 -11.77 -15.95
CA ALA A 247 14.91 -11.61 -17.35
C ALA A 247 15.04 -12.94 -18.12
N GLN A 248 15.47 -14.01 -17.44
CA GLN A 248 15.56 -15.34 -18.04
C GLN A 248 14.17 -15.95 -18.26
N VAL A 249 13.25 -15.75 -17.31
CA VAL A 249 11.87 -16.22 -17.39
C VAL A 249 11.13 -15.46 -18.50
N GLU A 250 11.28 -14.13 -18.55
CA GLU A 250 10.70 -13.29 -19.60
C GLU A 250 11.18 -13.73 -21.00
N ALA A 251 12.49 -13.92 -21.17
CA ALA A 251 13.06 -14.40 -22.43
C ALA A 251 12.49 -15.76 -22.84
N ALA A 252 12.24 -16.66 -21.89
CA ALA A 252 11.64 -17.96 -22.16
C ALA A 252 10.17 -17.85 -22.62
N TRP A 253 9.36 -17.00 -21.98
CA TRP A 253 7.98 -16.76 -22.44
C TRP A 253 7.95 -16.07 -23.81
N ARG A 254 8.83 -15.09 -24.06
CA ARG A 254 8.97 -14.46 -25.38
C ARG A 254 9.34 -15.48 -26.46
N ALA A 255 10.28 -16.38 -26.17
CA ALA A 255 10.66 -17.45 -27.08
C ALA A 255 9.48 -18.41 -27.36
N ALA A 256 8.74 -18.80 -26.33
CA ALA A 256 7.56 -19.66 -26.48
C ALA A 256 6.47 -19.00 -27.35
N LEU A 257 6.23 -17.71 -27.13
CA LEU A 257 5.24 -16.92 -27.87
C LEU A 257 5.61 -16.70 -29.35
N GLY A 258 6.91 -16.72 -29.67
CA GLY A 258 7.43 -16.61 -31.03
C GLY A 258 7.30 -17.89 -31.87
N MET A 259 6.95 -19.02 -31.25
CA MET A 259 6.79 -20.29 -31.97
C MET A 259 5.43 -20.37 -32.67
N PRO A 260 5.35 -20.98 -33.87
CA PRO A 260 4.08 -21.25 -34.53
C PRO A 260 3.15 -22.11 -33.65
N GLY A 261 1.88 -21.73 -33.57
CA GLY A 261 0.90 -22.43 -32.73
C GLY A 261 1.05 -22.19 -31.23
N ALA A 262 1.73 -21.11 -30.80
CA ALA A 262 1.83 -20.75 -29.40
C ALA A 262 0.45 -20.57 -28.75
N PRO A 263 0.17 -21.23 -27.61
CA PRO A 263 -1.11 -21.12 -26.92
C PRO A 263 -1.32 -19.70 -26.39
N GLY A 264 -2.59 -19.27 -26.29
CA GLY A 264 -2.95 -17.95 -25.73
C GLY A 264 -2.43 -17.74 -24.30
N ALA A 265 -2.32 -18.83 -23.53
CA ALA A 265 -1.69 -18.85 -22.21
C ALA A 265 -0.27 -18.25 -22.18
N ALA A 266 0.56 -18.45 -23.21
CA ALA A 266 1.90 -17.88 -23.26
C ALA A 266 1.88 -16.34 -23.30
N ALA A 267 0.91 -15.77 -24.03
CA ALA A 267 0.72 -14.33 -24.10
C ALA A 267 0.20 -13.76 -22.76
N LEU A 268 -0.75 -14.45 -22.12
CA LEU A 268 -1.24 -14.06 -20.79
C LEU A 268 -0.12 -14.02 -19.75
N ARG A 269 0.71 -15.07 -19.69
CA ARG A 269 1.78 -15.19 -18.69
C ARG A 269 2.88 -14.16 -18.89
N LEU A 270 3.27 -13.87 -20.13
CA LEU A 270 4.18 -12.77 -20.42
C LEU A 270 3.55 -11.41 -20.06
N GLY A 271 2.27 -11.20 -20.36
CA GLY A 271 1.56 -9.96 -20.02
C GLY A 271 1.52 -9.74 -18.50
N ASP A 272 1.19 -10.77 -17.74
CA ASP A 272 1.16 -10.75 -16.26
C ASP A 272 2.54 -10.39 -15.69
N HIS A 273 3.59 -10.99 -16.25
CA HIS A 273 4.96 -10.69 -15.87
C HIS A 273 5.34 -9.21 -16.11
N LEU A 274 5.00 -8.67 -17.29
CA LEU A 274 5.27 -7.27 -17.63
C LEU A 274 4.45 -6.30 -16.77
N LEU A 275 3.19 -6.64 -16.48
CA LEU A 275 2.31 -5.87 -15.60
C LEU A 275 2.91 -5.75 -14.19
N GLU A 276 3.40 -6.85 -13.64
CA GLU A 276 4.04 -6.89 -12.32
C GLU A 276 5.38 -6.12 -12.31
N ALA A 277 6.18 -6.25 -13.36
CA ALA A 277 7.48 -5.58 -13.49
C ALA A 277 7.37 -4.06 -13.73
N ALA A 278 6.23 -3.58 -14.23
CA ALA A 278 6.05 -2.18 -14.59
C ALA A 278 6.13 -1.24 -13.39
N ARG A 279 7.11 -0.32 -13.43
CA ARG A 279 7.36 0.72 -12.41
C ARG A 279 6.82 2.11 -12.81
N SER A 280 6.37 2.28 -14.05
CA SER A 280 5.75 3.52 -14.54
C SER A 280 4.78 3.23 -15.67
N ALA A 281 3.85 4.15 -15.92
CA ALA A 281 3.10 4.13 -17.17
C ALA A 281 4.07 4.22 -18.36
N GLY A 282 3.81 3.45 -19.42
CA GLY A 282 4.65 3.43 -20.61
C GLY A 282 4.70 2.06 -21.31
N PRO A 283 5.77 1.78 -22.06
CA PRO A 283 5.79 0.73 -23.09
C PRO A 283 5.54 -0.68 -22.57
N ALA A 284 5.96 -0.99 -21.34
CA ALA A 284 5.71 -2.30 -20.74
C ALA A 284 4.21 -2.57 -20.51
N LEU A 285 3.44 -1.55 -20.11
CA LEU A 285 1.99 -1.66 -19.92
C LEU A 285 1.27 -1.73 -21.26
N ASP A 286 1.77 -1.01 -22.27
CA ASP A 286 1.23 -1.04 -23.63
C ASP A 286 1.49 -2.40 -24.30
N GLU A 287 2.67 -2.98 -24.07
CA GLU A 287 2.99 -4.34 -24.48
C GLU A 287 2.12 -5.37 -23.75
N ALA A 288 1.94 -5.25 -22.44
CA ALA A 288 1.03 -6.12 -21.69
C ALA A 288 -0.40 -6.07 -22.25
N GLN A 289 -0.90 -4.87 -22.59
CA GLN A 289 -2.20 -4.72 -23.25
C GLN A 289 -2.28 -5.48 -24.58
N ALA A 290 -1.26 -5.32 -25.44
CA ALA A 290 -1.20 -6.01 -26.72
C ALA A 290 -1.15 -7.54 -26.56
N LEU A 291 -0.47 -8.04 -25.52
CA LEU A 291 -0.41 -9.46 -25.19
C LEU A 291 -1.76 -10.00 -24.72
N TYR A 292 -2.51 -9.23 -23.92
CA TYR A 292 -3.86 -9.61 -23.50
C TYR A 292 -4.83 -9.62 -24.69
N ALA A 293 -4.77 -8.64 -25.59
CA ALA A 293 -5.54 -8.65 -26.83
C ALA A 293 -5.20 -9.87 -27.72
N ARG A 294 -3.91 -10.23 -27.82
CA ARG A 294 -3.47 -11.44 -28.53
C ARG A 294 -3.99 -12.72 -27.89
N ALA A 295 -3.98 -12.81 -26.57
CA ALA A 295 -4.54 -13.95 -25.85
C ALA A 295 -6.06 -14.08 -26.11
N ALA A 296 -6.78 -12.96 -26.09
CA ALA A 296 -8.21 -12.94 -26.39
C ALA A 296 -8.50 -13.45 -27.81
N ALA A 297 -7.74 -12.98 -28.80
CA ALA A 297 -7.84 -13.45 -30.19
C ALA A 297 -7.53 -14.94 -30.34
N ASN A 298 -6.65 -15.47 -29.48
CA ASN A 298 -6.27 -16.88 -29.42
C ASN A 298 -7.18 -17.71 -28.51
N GLY A 299 -8.45 -17.33 -28.31
CA GLY A 299 -9.43 -18.17 -27.61
C GLY A 299 -9.46 -18.04 -26.08
N GLU A 300 -8.70 -17.11 -25.50
CA GLU A 300 -8.65 -16.87 -24.04
C GLU A 300 -9.40 -15.58 -23.60
N GLY A 301 -10.43 -15.18 -24.37
CA GLY A 301 -11.15 -13.92 -24.20
C GLY A 301 -11.61 -13.59 -22.76
N PRO A 302 -12.33 -14.49 -22.07
CA PRO A 302 -12.81 -14.21 -20.71
C PRO A 302 -11.69 -13.93 -19.69
N VAL A 303 -10.55 -14.62 -19.81
CA VAL A 303 -9.40 -14.44 -18.91
C VAL A 303 -8.67 -13.14 -19.24
N ALA A 304 -8.49 -12.84 -20.53
CA ALA A 304 -7.87 -11.60 -21.00
C ALA A 304 -8.65 -10.35 -20.54
N ALA A 305 -9.99 -10.37 -20.58
CA ALA A 305 -10.82 -9.27 -20.08
C ALA A 305 -10.59 -8.98 -18.58
N GLY A 306 -10.33 -10.02 -17.77
CA GLY A 306 -9.94 -9.83 -16.38
C GLY A 306 -8.59 -9.12 -16.24
N ARG A 307 -7.62 -9.46 -17.09
CA ARG A 307 -6.29 -8.83 -17.09
C ARG A 307 -6.32 -7.37 -17.50
N GLU A 308 -7.18 -7.00 -18.43
CA GLU A 308 -7.38 -5.61 -18.83
C GLU A 308 -7.88 -4.73 -17.66
N ALA A 309 -8.72 -5.27 -16.78
CA ALA A 309 -9.16 -4.55 -15.58
C ALA A 309 -8.01 -4.32 -14.59
N GLU A 310 -7.16 -5.34 -14.35
CA GLU A 310 -5.97 -5.17 -13.49
C GLU A 310 -4.97 -4.18 -14.10
N LEU A 311 -4.77 -4.24 -15.43
CA LEU A 311 -3.96 -3.29 -16.16
C LEU A 311 -4.49 -1.86 -16.04
N ALA A 312 -5.82 -1.67 -16.14
CA ALA A 312 -6.45 -0.37 -15.97
C ALA A 312 -6.23 0.19 -14.56
N GLU A 313 -6.39 -0.63 -13.52
CA GLU A 313 -6.12 -0.22 -12.14
C GLU A 313 -4.62 0.07 -11.93
N ARG A 314 -3.72 -0.76 -12.46
CA ARG A 314 -2.27 -0.52 -12.41
C ARG A 314 -1.90 0.79 -13.09
N ARG A 315 -2.48 1.10 -14.24
CA ARG A 315 -2.33 2.39 -14.93
C ARG A 315 -2.87 3.54 -14.09
N ARG A 316 -4.03 3.38 -13.44
CA ARG A 316 -4.59 4.39 -12.54
C ARG A 316 -3.66 4.71 -11.38
N VAL A 317 -3.09 3.67 -10.74
CA VAL A 317 -2.12 3.83 -9.65
C VAL A 317 -0.84 4.53 -10.14
N LEU A 318 -0.27 4.08 -11.26
CA LEU A 318 0.94 4.67 -11.83
C LEU A 318 0.71 6.06 -12.42
N ALA A 319 -0.52 6.40 -12.83
CA ALA A 319 -0.86 7.76 -13.23
C ALA A 319 -0.75 8.75 -12.06
N ARG A 320 -0.91 8.29 -10.81
CA ARG A 320 -0.65 9.13 -9.63
C ARG A 320 0.82 9.55 -9.54
N ASP A 321 1.75 8.77 -10.10
CA ASP A 321 3.19 9.09 -10.19
C ASP A 321 3.55 10.14 -11.25
N LEU A 322 2.59 10.55 -12.09
CA LEU A 322 2.83 11.55 -13.12
C LEU A 322 2.34 12.93 -12.67
N SER A 323 3.14 13.96 -12.94
CA SER A 323 2.73 15.35 -12.71
C SER A 323 1.56 15.69 -13.64
N ALA A 324 0.49 16.26 -13.10
CA ALA A 324 -0.73 16.53 -13.87
C ALA A 324 -1.34 17.88 -13.49
N VAL A 325 -2.01 18.51 -14.46
CA VAL A 325 -2.73 19.77 -14.27
C VAL A 325 -4.00 19.50 -13.45
N GLY A 326 -4.24 20.34 -12.45
CA GLY A 326 -5.45 20.35 -11.64
C GLY A 326 -5.62 19.14 -10.71
N ARG A 327 -4.61 18.27 -10.57
CA ARG A 327 -4.70 17.05 -9.75
C ARG A 327 -3.92 17.17 -8.44
N VAL A 328 -4.60 16.96 -7.32
CA VAL A 328 -3.99 17.01 -5.98
C VAL A 328 -4.74 16.09 -5.01
N GLY A 329 -4.04 15.55 -4.01
CA GLY A 329 -4.66 14.87 -2.88
C GLY A 329 -5.11 15.85 -1.80
N VAL A 330 -6.30 15.66 -1.25
CA VAL A 330 -6.80 16.41 -0.10
C VAL A 330 -6.74 15.50 1.13
N LEU A 331 -6.00 15.92 2.15
CA LEU A 331 -5.88 15.10 3.37
C LEU A 331 -7.05 15.37 4.31
N GLY A 332 -7.83 14.33 4.56
CA GLY A 332 -8.96 14.34 5.48
C GLY A 332 -8.71 13.47 6.71
N TRP A 333 -9.59 13.61 7.70
CA TRP A 333 -9.55 12.85 8.94
C TRP A 333 -10.96 12.42 9.32
N HIS A 334 -11.10 11.19 9.81
CA HIS A 334 -12.30 10.66 10.45
C HIS A 334 -11.90 9.80 11.66
N PRO A 335 -12.83 9.38 12.54
CA PRO A 335 -12.51 8.68 13.79
C PRO A 335 -11.67 7.40 13.63
N GLN A 336 -11.74 6.72 12.48
CA GLN A 336 -10.98 5.50 12.20
C GLN A 336 -9.58 5.77 11.60
N GLY A 337 -9.24 7.00 11.24
CA GLY A 337 -7.91 7.35 10.71
C GLY A 337 -7.90 8.49 9.69
N GLY A 338 -6.72 8.72 9.12
CA GLY A 338 -6.56 9.66 8.00
C GLY A 338 -6.86 9.01 6.66
N HIS A 339 -7.19 9.83 5.66
CA HIS A 339 -7.37 9.40 4.27
C HIS A 339 -6.93 10.48 3.29
N VAL A 340 -6.61 10.09 2.05
CA VAL A 340 -6.32 11.00 0.94
C VAL A 340 -7.46 10.95 -0.08
N SER A 341 -8.05 12.12 -0.32
CA SER A 341 -9.14 12.29 -1.29
C SER A 341 -8.58 12.83 -2.60
N PRO A 342 -8.65 12.11 -3.73
CA PRO A 342 -8.13 12.63 -4.99
C PRO A 342 -9.10 13.67 -5.57
N LEU A 343 -8.58 14.88 -5.77
CA LEU A 343 -9.27 16.02 -6.33
C LEU A 343 -8.78 16.31 -7.75
N GLU A 344 -9.71 16.50 -8.67
CA GLU A 344 -9.46 17.03 -10.01
C GLU A 344 -10.09 18.41 -10.17
N ALA A 345 -9.39 19.28 -10.89
CA ALA A 345 -9.83 20.63 -11.23
C ALA A 345 -9.70 20.86 -12.72
N VAL A 346 -10.75 21.43 -13.33
CA VAL A 346 -10.73 21.87 -14.72
C VAL A 346 -11.28 23.28 -14.84
N ALA A 347 -10.63 24.11 -15.67
CA ALA A 347 -11.12 25.40 -16.08
C ALA A 347 -11.77 25.26 -17.46
N VAL A 348 -13.06 25.55 -17.57
CA VAL A 348 -13.85 25.43 -18.82
C VAL A 348 -14.42 26.78 -19.23
N PRO A 349 -14.53 27.12 -20.54
CA PRO A 349 -15.10 28.40 -20.96
C PRO A 349 -16.48 28.63 -20.32
N GLY A 350 -16.68 29.80 -19.71
CA GLY A 350 -17.81 30.06 -18.84
C GLY A 350 -17.92 31.52 -18.38
N ARG A 351 -18.44 31.72 -17.16
CA ARG A 351 -18.73 33.03 -16.56
C ARG A 351 -17.96 33.29 -15.25
N GLY A 352 -16.97 32.47 -14.93
CA GLY A 352 -16.21 32.60 -13.70
C GLY A 352 -17.00 32.11 -12.48
N VAL A 353 -17.74 31.01 -12.61
CA VAL A 353 -18.44 30.37 -11.49
C VAL A 353 -17.70 29.11 -11.01
N LEU A 354 -17.83 28.83 -9.70
CA LEU A 354 -17.34 27.61 -9.09
C LEU A 354 -18.42 26.53 -9.13
N ARG A 355 -18.01 25.30 -9.42
CA ARG A 355 -18.75 24.08 -9.11
C ARG A 355 -17.87 23.15 -8.31
N CYS A 356 -18.41 22.58 -7.23
CA CYS A 356 -17.73 21.57 -6.43
C CYS A 356 -18.63 20.33 -6.35
N SER A 357 -18.11 19.15 -6.67
CA SER A 357 -18.88 17.90 -6.65
C SER A 357 -18.08 16.72 -6.10
N GLY A 358 -18.78 15.63 -5.75
CA GLY A 358 -18.19 14.42 -5.16
C GLY A 358 -18.43 14.30 -3.66
N ARG A 359 -19.72 14.34 -3.24
CA ARG A 359 -20.16 14.18 -1.83
C ARG A 359 -19.50 15.17 -0.85
N VAL A 360 -19.51 16.44 -1.23
CA VAL A 360 -19.00 17.55 -0.42
C VAL A 360 -20.05 17.99 0.60
N GLY A 361 -19.67 18.06 1.87
CA GLY A 361 -20.52 18.54 2.96
C GLY A 361 -20.54 20.07 3.06
N PRO A 362 -21.31 20.65 3.99
CA PRO A 362 -21.45 22.10 4.14
C PRO A 362 -20.13 22.85 4.40
N GLU A 363 -19.28 22.36 5.31
CA GLU A 363 -17.98 22.97 5.58
C GLU A 363 -17.01 22.77 4.40
N GLY A 364 -17.11 21.62 3.72
CA GLY A 364 -16.36 21.38 2.49
C GLY A 364 -16.74 22.35 1.37
N GLN A 365 -18.03 22.68 1.25
CA GLN A 365 -18.54 23.65 0.29
C GLN A 365 -18.07 25.07 0.66
N GLU A 366 -18.14 25.44 1.94
CA GLU A 366 -17.59 26.71 2.43
C GLU A 366 -16.10 26.84 2.14
N ALA A 367 -15.31 25.78 2.38
CA ALA A 367 -13.88 25.77 2.05
C ALA A 367 -13.61 25.99 0.55
N ALA A 368 -14.45 25.44 -0.32
CA ALA A 368 -14.37 25.64 -1.76
C ALA A 368 -14.71 27.08 -2.17
N ASP A 369 -15.75 27.66 -1.57
CA ASP A 369 -16.18 29.04 -1.82
C ASP A 369 -15.11 30.05 -1.37
N VAL A 370 -14.50 29.82 -0.20
CA VAL A 370 -13.39 30.63 0.31
C VAL A 370 -12.16 30.49 -0.59
N ALA A 371 -11.77 29.26 -0.95
CA ALA A 371 -10.66 29.01 -1.87
C ALA A 371 -10.87 29.76 -3.19
N PHE A 372 -12.06 29.66 -3.79
CA PHE A 372 -12.38 30.33 -5.03
C PHE A 372 -12.36 31.86 -4.90
N SER A 373 -12.88 32.41 -3.81
CA SER A 373 -12.85 33.85 -3.54
C SER A 373 -11.41 34.38 -3.45
N VAL A 374 -10.52 33.66 -2.77
CA VAL A 374 -9.09 33.99 -2.66
C VAL A 374 -8.41 33.91 -4.02
N LEU A 375 -8.70 32.86 -4.81
CA LEU A 375 -8.18 32.73 -6.16
C LEU A 375 -8.57 33.93 -7.02
N ARG A 376 -9.85 34.33 -6.99
CA ARG A 376 -10.33 35.50 -7.73
C ARG A 376 -9.62 36.78 -7.30
N ALA A 377 -9.47 36.99 -5.99
CA ALA A 377 -8.80 38.18 -5.45
C ALA A 377 -7.32 38.25 -5.87
N ARG A 378 -6.63 37.10 -5.93
CA ARG A 378 -5.19 37.01 -6.25
C ARG A 378 -4.89 36.86 -7.74
N ALA A 379 -5.86 36.44 -8.55
CA ALA A 379 -5.69 36.17 -9.97
C ALA A 379 -5.03 37.32 -10.77
N PRO A 380 -5.38 38.61 -10.56
CA PRO A 380 -4.72 39.70 -11.27
C PRO A 380 -3.21 39.75 -11.04
N ALA A 381 -2.76 39.59 -9.79
CA ALA A 381 -1.34 39.60 -9.43
C ALA A 381 -0.56 38.41 -10.02
N LEU A 382 -1.26 37.32 -10.35
CA LEU A 382 -0.69 36.12 -10.96
C LEU A 382 -0.81 36.10 -12.49
N GLY A 383 -1.37 37.14 -13.11
CA GLY A 383 -1.64 37.19 -14.55
C GLY A 383 -2.78 36.26 -15.00
N LEU A 384 -3.64 35.82 -14.07
CA LEU A 384 -4.77 34.91 -14.31
C LEU A 384 -6.14 35.61 -14.33
N GLY A 385 -6.18 36.94 -14.14
CA GLY A 385 -7.43 37.69 -13.95
C GLY A 385 -8.48 37.45 -15.06
N GLU A 386 -8.08 37.56 -16.33
CA GLU A 386 -8.95 37.30 -17.48
C GLU A 386 -9.43 35.83 -17.52
N LEU A 387 -8.55 34.88 -17.18
CA LEU A 387 -8.89 33.46 -17.20
C LEU A 387 -9.96 33.14 -16.15
N VAL A 388 -9.80 33.65 -14.94
CA VAL A 388 -10.76 33.41 -13.85
C VAL A 388 -12.12 34.09 -14.12
N ALA A 389 -12.16 35.17 -14.89
CA ALA A 389 -13.41 35.81 -15.29
C ALA A 389 -14.14 35.09 -16.44
N ARG A 390 -13.39 34.47 -17.37
CA ARG A 390 -13.94 33.84 -18.60
C ARG A 390 -14.12 32.34 -18.49
N TYR A 391 -13.60 31.70 -17.46
CA TYR A 391 -13.65 30.25 -17.31
C TYR A 391 -14.28 29.89 -15.97
N ASP A 392 -15.21 28.95 -16.01
CA ASP A 392 -15.75 28.31 -14.82
C ASP A 392 -14.73 27.31 -14.27
N LEU A 393 -14.65 27.22 -12.94
CA LEU A 393 -13.84 26.22 -12.27
C LEU A 393 -14.73 25.09 -11.79
N HIS A 394 -14.47 23.87 -12.25
CA HIS A 394 -15.10 22.67 -11.70
C HIS A 394 -14.07 21.86 -10.91
N LEU A 395 -14.31 21.76 -9.60
CA LEU A 395 -13.60 20.90 -8.66
C LEU A 395 -14.41 19.62 -8.46
N HIS A 396 -13.78 18.46 -8.62
CA HIS A 396 -14.43 17.17 -8.47
C HIS A 396 -13.58 16.21 -7.62
N TYR A 397 -14.13 15.76 -6.50
CA TYR A 397 -13.60 14.61 -5.77
C TYR A 397 -14.00 13.33 -6.52
N THR A 398 -12.99 12.55 -6.90
CA THR A 398 -13.18 11.35 -7.74
C THR A 398 -13.56 10.11 -6.95
N ASP A 399 -13.41 10.14 -5.63
CA ASP A 399 -13.81 9.06 -4.74
C ASP A 399 -15.19 9.31 -4.14
N THR A 400 -15.94 8.24 -3.91
CA THR A 400 -17.35 8.30 -3.48
C THR A 400 -17.54 7.84 -2.04
N GLU A 401 -16.53 7.30 -1.38
CA GLU A 401 -16.72 6.54 -0.13
C GLU A 401 -16.71 7.41 1.13
N VAL A 402 -15.91 8.48 1.15
CA VAL A 402 -15.69 9.29 2.35
C VAL A 402 -16.45 10.62 2.25
N GLY A 403 -17.09 11.05 3.33
CA GLY A 403 -17.70 12.39 3.40
C GLY A 403 -16.62 13.48 3.35
N LYS A 404 -16.74 14.44 2.43
CA LYS A 404 -15.78 15.55 2.26
C LYS A 404 -16.29 16.78 2.99
N ASP A 405 -16.22 16.75 4.31
CA ASP A 405 -16.66 17.85 5.16
C ASP A 405 -15.50 18.29 6.06
N GLY A 406 -15.16 19.58 6.00
CA GLY A 406 -14.08 20.16 6.77
C GLY A 406 -13.29 21.25 6.05
N LEU A 407 -12.98 22.31 6.78
CA LEU A 407 -12.22 23.48 6.30
C LEU A 407 -10.75 23.15 5.91
N SER A 408 -10.23 22.00 6.36
CA SER A 408 -8.84 21.60 6.12
C SER A 408 -8.47 21.30 4.65
N SER A 409 -9.44 21.36 3.75
CA SER A 409 -9.29 21.15 2.30
C SER A 409 -8.92 22.43 1.52
N GLY A 410 -9.08 23.61 2.13
CA GLY A 410 -8.94 24.92 1.46
C GLY A 410 -7.63 25.10 0.69
N LEU A 411 -6.51 24.64 1.26
CA LEU A 411 -5.20 24.73 0.59
C LEU A 411 -5.14 23.88 -0.68
N ALA A 412 -5.63 22.64 -0.62
CA ALA A 412 -5.63 21.73 -1.76
C ALA A 412 -6.55 22.23 -2.89
N LEU A 413 -7.76 22.68 -2.53
CA LEU A 413 -8.73 23.28 -3.46
C LEU A 413 -8.13 24.49 -4.19
N SER A 414 -7.44 25.35 -3.46
CA SER A 414 -6.76 26.53 -4.01
C SER A 414 -5.65 26.15 -4.99
N LEU A 415 -4.79 25.18 -4.64
CA LEU A 415 -3.69 24.72 -5.50
C LEU A 415 -4.20 24.06 -6.79
N ALA A 416 -5.26 23.25 -6.69
CA ALA A 416 -5.90 22.62 -7.85
C ALA A 416 -6.46 23.68 -8.81
N GLY A 417 -7.15 24.70 -8.27
CA GLY A 417 -7.66 25.82 -9.04
C GLY A 417 -6.55 26.64 -9.73
N LEU A 418 -5.48 27.00 -9.01
CA LEU A 418 -4.33 27.70 -9.62
C LEU A 418 -3.69 26.89 -10.75
N SER A 419 -3.54 25.58 -10.55
CA SER A 419 -3.01 24.68 -11.56
C SER A 419 -3.92 24.63 -12.80
N ALA A 420 -5.23 24.47 -12.60
CA ALA A 420 -6.21 24.43 -13.69
C ALA A 420 -6.24 25.74 -14.49
N TYR A 421 -6.25 26.90 -13.82
CA TYR A 421 -6.23 28.19 -14.53
C TYR A 421 -4.90 28.46 -15.24
N SER A 422 -3.77 28.17 -14.59
CA SER A 422 -2.45 28.43 -15.18
C SER A 422 -2.02 27.39 -16.22
N GLN A 423 -2.75 26.28 -16.35
CA GLN A 423 -2.38 25.11 -17.16
C GLN A 423 -0.99 24.59 -16.82
N ARG A 424 -0.61 24.68 -15.55
CA ARG A 424 0.70 24.24 -15.06
C ARG A 424 0.53 23.01 -14.18
N PRO A 425 1.24 21.90 -14.43
CA PRO A 425 1.07 20.68 -13.66
C PRO A 425 1.54 20.85 -12.21
N LEU A 426 0.85 20.17 -11.31
CA LEU A 426 1.30 19.98 -9.94
C LEU A 426 2.28 18.80 -9.87
N PRO A 427 3.22 18.77 -8.91
CA PRO A 427 4.06 17.62 -8.63
C PRO A 427 3.23 16.34 -8.52
N ALA A 428 3.77 15.26 -9.06
CA ALA A 428 3.20 13.93 -8.88
C ALA A 428 3.03 13.60 -7.40
N ARG A 429 1.96 12.87 -7.06
CA ARG A 429 1.70 12.41 -5.68
C ARG A 429 1.80 13.55 -4.65
N LEU A 430 1.28 14.72 -5.00
CA LEU A 430 1.13 15.86 -4.10
C LEU A 430 -0.17 15.72 -3.33
N ALA A 431 -0.13 15.91 -2.01
CA ALA A 431 -1.29 16.19 -1.20
C ALA A 431 -1.13 17.49 -0.40
N ALA A 432 -2.23 18.06 0.05
CA ALA A 432 -2.20 19.25 0.89
C ALA A 432 -3.30 19.22 1.97
N THR A 433 -3.02 19.89 3.09
CA THR A 433 -3.98 20.17 4.15
C THR A 433 -3.75 21.57 4.69
N GLY A 434 -4.82 22.23 5.11
CA GLY A 434 -4.77 23.58 5.64
C GLY A 434 -6.08 24.31 5.35
N GLU A 435 -6.59 25.01 6.35
CA GLU A 435 -7.67 25.97 6.17
C GLU A 435 -7.09 27.23 5.52
N VAL A 436 -7.76 27.75 4.50
CA VAL A 436 -7.37 29.00 3.82
C VAL A 436 -8.36 30.09 4.19
N THR A 437 -7.87 31.26 4.58
CA THR A 437 -8.71 32.43 4.84
C THR A 437 -8.92 33.26 3.58
N LEU A 438 -9.89 34.18 3.58
CA LEU A 438 -10.09 35.16 2.50
C LEU A 438 -8.87 36.06 2.24
N SER A 439 -7.99 36.27 3.23
CA SER A 439 -6.72 36.98 3.04
C SER A 439 -5.63 36.11 2.41
N GLY A 440 -5.86 34.80 2.25
CA GLY A 440 -4.90 33.83 1.72
C GLY A 440 -3.88 33.32 2.75
N GLU A 441 -4.16 33.48 4.06
CA GLU A 441 -3.40 32.82 5.12
C GLU A 441 -3.76 31.34 5.20
N VAL A 442 -2.78 30.51 5.57
CA VAL A 442 -2.95 29.07 5.79
C VAL A 442 -2.95 28.80 7.30
N ARG A 443 -4.11 28.37 7.82
CA ARG A 443 -4.36 28.14 9.24
C ARG A 443 -4.13 26.68 9.64
N PRO A 444 -3.77 26.43 10.92
CA PRO A 444 -3.51 25.09 11.42
C PRO A 444 -4.77 24.24 11.42
N VAL A 445 -4.58 22.93 11.28
CA VAL A 445 -5.66 21.94 11.23
C VAL A 445 -5.41 20.84 12.27
N GLY A 446 -6.47 20.13 12.66
CA GLY A 446 -6.37 18.95 13.52
C GLY A 446 -6.03 17.67 12.75
N GLY A 447 -5.66 16.62 13.49
CA GLY A 447 -5.41 15.27 12.98
C GLY A 447 -4.21 15.18 12.03
N VAL A 448 -3.20 16.05 12.20
CA VAL A 448 -2.05 16.14 11.27
C VAL A 448 -1.23 14.85 11.28
N HIS A 449 -1.06 14.20 12.44
CA HIS A 449 -0.39 12.91 12.52
C HIS A 449 -1.07 11.89 11.61
N GLU A 450 -2.36 11.64 11.82
CA GLU A 450 -3.14 10.64 11.08
C GLU A 450 -3.21 10.97 9.59
N LYS A 451 -3.40 12.25 9.24
CA LYS A 451 -3.39 12.72 7.84
C LYS A 451 -2.07 12.42 7.12
N LEU A 452 -0.94 12.62 7.78
CA LEU A 452 0.37 12.40 7.20
C LEU A 452 0.74 10.91 7.14
N VAL A 453 0.35 10.13 8.14
CA VAL A 453 0.44 8.67 8.07
C VAL A 453 -0.38 8.13 6.91
N ALA A 454 -1.61 8.60 6.73
CA ALA A 454 -2.46 8.21 5.60
C ALA A 454 -1.85 8.62 4.26
N ALA A 455 -1.32 9.84 4.15
CA ALA A 455 -0.60 10.28 2.96
C ALA A 455 0.52 9.31 2.60
N TYR A 456 1.34 8.93 3.58
CA TYR A 456 2.41 7.96 3.40
C TYR A 456 1.89 6.59 2.95
N LEU A 457 0.85 6.06 3.61
CA LEU A 457 0.26 4.76 3.30
C LEU A 457 -0.38 4.72 1.89
N GLU A 458 -0.93 5.83 1.43
CA GLU A 458 -1.48 5.97 0.07
C GLU A 458 -0.41 6.33 -0.98
N GLY A 459 0.86 6.35 -0.57
CA GLY A 459 2.00 6.52 -1.45
C GLY A 459 2.26 7.96 -1.88
N ILE A 460 1.66 8.96 -1.23
CA ILE A 460 1.96 10.39 -1.42
C ILE A 460 3.46 10.64 -1.18
N ARG A 461 4.05 11.56 -1.95
CA ARG A 461 5.49 11.88 -1.87
C ARG A 461 5.76 13.28 -1.39
N CYS A 462 4.83 14.20 -1.61
CA CYS A 462 4.95 15.57 -1.17
C CYS A 462 3.66 15.98 -0.46
N VAL A 463 3.81 16.60 0.72
CA VAL A 463 2.68 17.17 1.46
C VAL A 463 2.95 18.63 1.79
N LEU A 464 2.00 19.49 1.43
CA LEU A 464 1.93 20.85 1.95
C LEU A 464 1.06 20.89 3.21
N TYR A 465 1.54 21.57 4.25
CA TYR A 465 0.84 21.69 5.52
C TYR A 465 1.07 23.06 6.17
N PRO A 466 0.21 23.50 7.12
CA PRO A 466 0.35 24.79 7.77
C PRO A 466 1.61 24.81 8.65
N ARG A 467 2.43 25.87 8.56
CA ARG A 467 3.65 26.00 9.37
C ARG A 467 3.37 25.95 10.87
N ARG A 468 2.18 26.37 11.30
CA ARG A 468 1.75 26.31 12.70
C ARG A 468 1.53 24.87 13.23
N ASN A 469 1.50 23.85 12.37
CA ASN A 469 1.45 22.43 12.77
C ASN A 469 2.84 21.77 12.88
N LEU A 470 3.94 22.52 12.89
CA LEU A 470 5.30 21.95 12.97
C LEU A 470 5.52 21.02 14.18
N GLN A 471 4.87 21.30 15.32
CA GLN A 471 4.98 20.44 16.51
C GLN A 471 4.34 19.06 16.29
N ASP A 472 3.18 19.02 15.63
CA ASP A 472 2.50 17.76 15.28
C ASP A 472 3.35 16.95 14.30
N VAL A 473 3.97 17.63 13.33
CA VAL A 473 4.86 17.00 12.35
C VAL A 473 6.14 16.45 12.99
N ALA A 474 6.68 17.13 14.01
CA ALA A 474 7.86 16.67 14.73
C ALA A 474 7.60 15.38 15.55
N ALA A 475 6.34 15.06 15.84
CA ALA A 475 5.93 13.85 16.53
C ALA A 475 5.76 12.63 15.61
N LEU A 476 5.91 12.79 14.30
CA LEU A 476 5.76 11.70 13.34
C LEU A 476 6.84 10.62 13.51
N PRO A 477 6.52 9.37 13.20
CA PRO A 477 7.51 8.30 13.11
C PRO A 477 8.59 8.65 12.07
N PRO A 478 9.86 8.29 12.30
CA PRO A 478 10.95 8.48 11.34
C PRO A 478 10.66 7.87 9.96
N GLU A 479 9.92 6.76 9.94
CA GLU A 479 9.53 6.03 8.72
C GLU A 479 8.64 6.87 7.81
N VAL A 480 7.81 7.74 8.38
CA VAL A 480 6.91 8.65 7.66
C VAL A 480 7.64 9.94 7.29
N SER A 481 8.23 10.60 8.27
CA SER A 481 8.90 11.91 8.09
C SER A 481 10.12 11.83 7.17
N GLY A 482 10.83 10.70 7.14
CA GLY A 482 11.97 10.48 6.25
C GLY A 482 11.60 10.13 4.80
N ARG A 483 10.36 9.72 4.53
CA ARG A 483 9.90 9.28 3.19
C ARG A 483 8.96 10.29 2.51
N LEU A 484 8.39 11.24 3.27
CA LEU A 484 7.58 12.34 2.76
C LEU A 484 8.39 13.63 2.63
N ARG A 485 8.27 14.32 1.50
CA ARG A 485 8.70 15.71 1.37
C ARG A 485 7.65 16.63 1.99
N LEU A 486 7.88 17.02 3.23
CA LEU A 486 6.98 17.86 4.01
C LEU A 486 7.32 19.36 3.82
N ILE A 487 6.37 20.15 3.32
CA ILE A 487 6.55 21.58 3.03
C ILE A 487 5.58 22.39 3.91
N ALA A 488 6.14 23.06 4.93
CA ALA A 488 5.40 24.00 5.77
C ALA A 488 5.17 25.32 5.04
N VAL A 489 3.96 25.87 5.14
CA VAL A 489 3.55 27.15 4.51
C VAL A 489 2.68 27.99 5.45
N ASP A 490 2.78 29.32 5.35
CA ASP A 490 1.93 30.28 6.06
C ASP A 490 0.89 30.95 5.15
N THR A 491 1.12 30.96 3.83
CA THR A 491 0.24 31.65 2.86
C THR A 491 0.07 30.86 1.57
N LEU A 492 -1.03 31.13 0.85
CA LEU A 492 -1.29 30.53 -0.46
C LEU A 492 -0.21 30.87 -1.50
N ASP A 493 0.35 32.08 -1.47
CA ASP A 493 1.42 32.47 -2.40
C ASP A 493 2.71 31.68 -2.15
N GLU A 494 3.05 31.46 -0.89
CA GLU A 494 4.17 30.62 -0.51
C GLU A 494 3.96 29.18 -0.95
N ALA A 495 2.76 28.63 -0.72
CA ALA A 495 2.38 27.31 -1.19
C ALA A 495 2.52 27.18 -2.70
N TRP A 496 1.97 28.14 -3.46
CA TRP A 496 2.08 28.13 -4.91
C TRP A 496 3.55 28.19 -5.38
N ARG A 497 4.36 29.09 -4.82
CA ARG A 497 5.80 29.17 -5.13
C ARG A 497 6.54 27.87 -4.80
N ALA A 498 6.26 27.26 -3.64
CA ALA A 498 6.92 26.04 -3.21
C ALA A 498 6.59 24.86 -4.15
N VAL A 499 5.32 24.72 -4.54
CA VAL A 499 4.87 23.70 -5.48
C VAL A 499 5.46 23.91 -6.87
N ARG A 500 5.55 25.17 -7.33
CA ARG A 500 6.21 25.55 -8.59
C ARG A 500 7.68 25.14 -8.59
N ALA A 501 8.42 25.48 -7.54
CA ALA A 501 9.82 25.08 -7.41
C ALA A 501 9.99 23.55 -7.33
N ALA A 502 9.05 22.84 -6.71
CA ALA A 502 9.06 21.38 -6.63
C ALA A 502 8.74 20.71 -7.98
N ALA A 503 7.87 21.30 -8.80
CA ALA A 503 7.53 20.81 -10.13
C ALA A 503 8.63 21.08 -11.17
N ASP A 504 9.35 22.20 -11.01
CA ASP A 504 10.43 22.61 -11.91
C ASP A 504 11.78 21.96 -11.56
N ALA A 505 11.89 21.27 -10.41
CA ALA A 505 13.09 20.51 -10.05
C ALA A 505 13.24 19.30 -11.01
N PRO A 506 14.41 19.09 -11.65
CA PRO A 506 14.63 17.92 -12.49
C PRO A 506 14.34 16.68 -11.64
N GLY A 507 13.37 15.88 -12.07
CA GLY A 507 12.84 14.76 -11.31
C GLY A 507 14.00 13.93 -10.78
N GLU A 508 14.12 13.87 -9.45
CA GLU A 508 15.12 13.02 -8.79
C GLU A 508 15.00 11.64 -9.41
N THR A 509 16.05 11.31 -10.17
CA THR A 509 16.26 10.03 -10.79
C THR A 509 15.97 8.94 -9.78
N ARG A 510 15.01 8.08 -10.15
CA ARG A 510 14.85 6.69 -9.72
C ARG A 510 16.16 6.14 -9.15
N ARG A 511 16.21 5.92 -7.83
CA ARG A 511 17.13 4.97 -7.20
C ARG A 511 16.31 3.85 -6.59
#